data_AF-A0A524CED1-F1
#
_entry.id   AF-A0A524CED1-F1
#
_cell.length_a   1.000
_cell.length_b   1.000
_cell.length_c   1.000
_cell.angle_alpha   90.00
_cell.angle_beta   90.00
_cell.angle_gamma   90.00
#
_symmetry.space_group_name_H-M   'P 1'
#
loop_
_entity.id
_entity.type
_entity.pdbx_description
1 polymer ?
#
loop_
_entity_poly.entity_id
_entity_poly.type
_entity_poly.pdbx_seq_one_letter_code
_entity_poly.pdbx_strand_id
1 'polypeptide(L)'
;MSQERYDRQVRIWGTKGQQIINECAILIVGAGGTGCEIIKNLTLLGFGEIHIVDLDMIEISNLNRQFFFQDDDVGKYKAEVAAEKAKILNPAVKLSYYNKKIQNISHDIFLSCDYFISALDNIAARLYLNQKAVDLNKPLLDCGTEGFLGHVQVVIPRKTPCLVCQDLWVHPEMNFKCTYAINPRTPLDCALEARDKFYIQKNRLPDPDNEKDIKILLQLAEEHARKFHIIGVNTETIKDSLKGTVESIITTNSIIGSVLVNELLKLVLMDLDIYTKLELKIIDFFQFQGTSETGWSIPLKRNENCPVCSLDQINILVDEKSPLIQLMQKINEKINNLIEMPLMIKDNVIVYREKIHLNDHNLPIKDTEVKRLIELETRSIGDIFKQYDSILIKDESTGLKLKIKLQFK
;
A
#
# COMPACT_ATOMS: atom_id res chain seq x y z
N MET A 1 32.60 -13.03 6.34
CA MET A 1 32.24 -12.47 5.02
C MET A 1 33.53 -12.09 4.32
N SER A 2 33.73 -12.39 3.03
CA SER A 2 34.99 -12.03 2.37
C SER A 2 35.04 -10.51 2.16
N GLN A 3 36.11 -9.90 2.66
CA GLN A 3 36.37 -8.46 2.57
C GLN A 3 36.49 -7.97 1.11
N GLU A 4 36.70 -8.90 0.18
CA GLU A 4 36.82 -8.65 -1.27
C GLU A 4 35.48 -8.35 -1.95
N ARG A 5 34.37 -8.99 -1.53
CA ARG A 5 33.05 -8.83 -2.18
C ARG A 5 32.55 -7.38 -2.17
N TYR A 6 32.81 -6.65 -1.08
CA TYR A 6 32.33 -5.29 -0.88
C TYR A 6 33.45 -4.24 -1.01
N ASP A 7 34.64 -4.58 -1.55
CA ASP A 7 35.77 -3.64 -1.63
C ASP A 7 35.38 -2.31 -2.30
N ARG A 8 34.65 -2.37 -3.41
CA ARG A 8 34.19 -1.17 -4.14
C ARG A 8 33.19 -0.32 -3.34
N GLN A 9 32.35 -0.97 -2.54
CA GLN A 9 31.36 -0.33 -1.67
C GLN A 9 32.03 0.32 -0.45
N VAL A 10 32.95 -0.41 0.19
CA VAL A 10 33.76 0.06 1.32
C VAL A 10 34.58 1.30 0.96
N ARG A 11 34.98 1.49 -0.31
CA ARG A 11 35.66 2.72 -0.76
C ARG A 11 34.77 3.97 -0.72
N ILE A 12 33.45 3.80 -0.70
CA ILE A 12 32.48 4.90 -0.66
C ILE A 12 32.19 5.31 0.79
N TRP A 13 31.88 4.34 1.66
CA TRP A 13 31.40 4.59 3.03
C TRP A 13 32.28 3.99 4.14
N GLY A 14 33.47 3.52 3.79
CA GLY A 14 34.39 2.88 4.74
C GLY A 14 33.88 1.53 5.26
N THR A 15 34.70 0.87 6.07
CA THR A 15 34.36 -0.41 6.70
C THR A 15 33.21 -0.25 7.69
N LYS A 16 33.16 0.87 8.42
CA LYS A 16 32.09 1.18 9.37
C LYS A 16 30.73 1.32 8.68
N GLY A 17 30.65 2.02 7.54
CA GLY A 17 29.40 2.13 6.78
C GLY A 17 28.91 0.78 6.29
N GLN A 18 29.82 -0.08 5.80
CA GLN A 18 29.45 -1.42 5.38
C GLN A 18 28.98 -2.27 6.55
N GLN A 19 29.60 -2.15 7.72
CA GLN A 19 29.17 -2.86 8.92
C GLN A 19 27.74 -2.48 9.30
N ILE A 20 27.40 -1.20 9.31
CA ILE A 20 26.04 -0.73 9.61
C ILE A 20 25.03 -1.30 8.61
N ILE A 21 25.33 -1.26 7.30
CA ILE A 21 24.47 -1.88 6.27
C ILE A 21 24.26 -3.37 6.56
N ASN A 22 25.33 -4.09 6.92
CA ASN A 22 25.28 -5.52 7.21
C ASN A 22 24.55 -5.87 8.53
N GLU A 23 24.33 -4.90 9.41
CA GLU A 23 23.59 -5.07 10.67
C GLU A 23 22.11 -4.71 10.53
N CYS A 24 21.72 -3.97 9.48
CA CYS A 24 20.33 -3.58 9.25
C CYS A 24 19.44 -4.77 8.86
N ALA A 25 18.23 -4.76 9.43
CA ALA A 25 17.13 -5.64 9.06
C ALA A 25 16.03 -4.87 8.31
N ILE A 26 15.59 -5.38 7.15
CA ILE A 26 14.64 -4.71 6.26
C ILE A 26 13.36 -5.55 6.15
N LEU A 27 12.19 -4.91 6.29
CA LEU A 27 10.91 -5.49 5.88
C LEU A 27 10.52 -4.91 4.52
N ILE A 28 10.41 -5.76 3.51
CA ILE A 28 9.85 -5.38 2.20
C ILE A 28 8.54 -6.10 1.95
N VAL A 29 7.55 -5.33 1.50
CA VAL A 29 6.21 -5.80 1.19
C VAL A 29 5.96 -5.58 -0.29
N GLY A 30 5.74 -6.66 -1.02
CA GLY A 30 5.72 -6.71 -2.48
C GLY A 30 7.01 -7.30 -3.05
N ALA A 31 6.89 -8.42 -3.75
CA ALA A 31 7.92 -9.10 -4.53
C ALA A 31 7.64 -9.05 -6.05
N GLY A 32 6.72 -8.17 -6.48
CA GLY A 32 6.46 -7.87 -7.90
C GLY A 32 7.59 -7.05 -8.56
N GLY A 33 7.33 -6.47 -9.74
CA GLY A 33 8.34 -5.83 -10.61
C GLY A 33 9.38 -4.97 -9.87
N THR A 34 8.93 -3.89 -9.22
CA THR A 34 9.82 -3.02 -8.42
C THR A 34 10.36 -3.73 -7.17
N GLY A 35 9.58 -4.62 -6.56
CA GLY A 35 10.01 -5.42 -5.41
C GLY A 35 11.22 -6.30 -5.73
N CYS A 36 11.24 -6.98 -6.88
CA CYS A 36 12.37 -7.77 -7.37
C CYS A 36 13.64 -6.92 -7.47
N GLU A 37 13.54 -5.72 -8.05
CA GLU A 37 14.66 -4.78 -8.18
C GLU A 37 15.21 -4.34 -6.83
N ILE A 38 14.32 -4.00 -5.89
CA ILE A 38 14.70 -3.61 -4.53
C ILE A 38 15.37 -4.77 -3.80
N ILE A 39 14.78 -5.97 -3.81
CA ILE A 39 15.34 -7.16 -3.16
C ILE A 39 16.74 -7.47 -3.69
N LYS A 40 16.94 -7.44 -5.01
CA LYS A 40 18.28 -7.58 -5.63
C LYS A 40 19.23 -6.52 -5.09
N ASN A 41 18.84 -5.25 -5.14
CA ASN A 41 19.71 -4.14 -4.74
C ASN A 41 20.13 -4.27 -3.27
N LEU A 42 19.18 -4.52 -2.35
CA LEU A 42 19.45 -4.76 -0.93
C LEU A 42 20.41 -5.95 -0.73
N THR A 43 20.15 -7.05 -1.42
CA THR A 43 20.94 -8.28 -1.33
C THR A 43 22.38 -8.07 -1.80
N LEU A 44 22.59 -7.35 -2.91
CA LEU A 44 23.93 -7.07 -3.46
C LEU A 44 24.69 -5.97 -2.70
N LEU A 45 23.97 -5.07 -2.02
CA LEU A 45 24.55 -4.11 -1.06
C LEU A 45 24.95 -4.76 0.27
N GLY A 46 24.48 -5.98 0.52
CA GLY A 46 24.87 -6.75 1.70
C GLY A 46 24.07 -6.42 2.96
N PHE A 47 22.85 -5.90 2.83
CA PHE A 47 21.95 -5.71 3.98
C PHE A 47 21.83 -7.01 4.77
N GLY A 48 21.91 -6.93 6.10
CA GLY A 48 22.06 -8.10 6.97
C GLY A 48 20.92 -9.10 6.88
N GLU A 49 19.71 -8.60 7.09
CA GLU A 49 18.49 -9.40 7.09
C GLU A 49 17.40 -8.73 6.25
N ILE A 50 16.70 -9.53 5.43
CA ILE A 50 15.59 -9.06 4.60
C ILE A 50 14.40 -10.02 4.77
N HIS A 51 13.28 -9.47 5.20
CA HIS A 51 12.00 -10.13 5.31
C HIS A 51 11.12 -9.73 4.12
N ILE A 52 10.75 -10.70 3.28
CA ILE A 52 9.98 -10.49 2.06
C ILE A 52 8.55 -10.97 2.30
N VAL A 53 7.57 -10.08 2.10
CA VAL A 53 6.14 -10.39 2.28
C VAL A 53 5.42 -10.17 0.95
N ASP A 54 4.79 -11.22 0.43
CA ASP A 54 3.94 -11.16 -0.76
C ASP A 54 2.96 -12.35 -0.69
N LEU A 55 1.68 -12.17 -1.05
CA LEU A 55 0.71 -13.27 -1.01
C LEU A 55 0.56 -13.96 -2.38
N ASP A 56 1.01 -13.30 -3.45
CA ASP A 56 0.68 -13.69 -4.81
C ASP A 56 1.50 -14.89 -5.27
N MET A 57 0.91 -15.62 -6.21
CA MET A 57 1.61 -16.62 -7.00
C MET A 57 2.16 -16.00 -8.29
N ILE A 58 3.16 -16.63 -8.85
CA ILE A 58 3.81 -16.24 -10.09
C ILE A 58 2.91 -16.61 -11.27
N GLU A 59 2.67 -15.65 -12.15
CA GLU A 59 1.98 -15.84 -13.43
C GLU A 59 2.94 -15.63 -14.61
N ILE A 60 2.61 -16.20 -15.78
CA ILE A 60 3.37 -15.99 -17.03
C ILE A 60 3.50 -14.49 -17.35
N SER A 61 2.43 -13.73 -17.11
CA SER A 61 2.38 -12.27 -17.30
C SER A 61 3.42 -11.50 -16.47
N ASN A 62 4.02 -12.13 -15.45
CA ASN A 62 5.02 -11.54 -14.57
C ASN A 62 6.45 -11.63 -15.14
N LEU A 63 6.72 -12.63 -15.98
CA LEU A 63 8.07 -13.00 -16.42
C LEU A 63 8.73 -11.92 -17.30
N ASN A 64 7.96 -11.02 -17.89
CA ASN A 64 8.49 -9.92 -18.71
C ASN A 64 9.26 -8.84 -17.91
N ARG A 65 9.07 -8.79 -16.58
CA ARG A 65 9.64 -7.73 -15.72
C ARG A 65 10.08 -8.18 -14.33
N GLN A 66 9.63 -9.34 -13.86
CA GLN A 66 9.94 -9.89 -12.54
C GLN A 66 11.06 -10.94 -12.68
N PHE A 67 12.29 -10.47 -12.91
CA PHE A 67 13.43 -11.27 -13.36
C PHE A 67 13.90 -12.38 -12.39
N PHE A 68 13.39 -12.44 -11.17
CA PHE A 68 13.62 -13.59 -10.29
C PHE A 68 12.88 -14.85 -10.75
N PHE A 69 11.79 -14.69 -11.50
CA PHE A 69 10.88 -15.76 -11.86
C PHE A 69 11.17 -16.28 -13.27
N GLN A 70 11.03 -17.59 -13.44
CA GLN A 70 11.21 -18.30 -14.70
C GLN A 70 9.96 -19.12 -15.02
N ASP A 71 9.88 -19.70 -16.22
CA ASP A 71 8.73 -20.52 -16.63
C ASP A 71 8.43 -21.65 -15.64
N ASP A 72 9.46 -22.31 -15.10
CA ASP A 72 9.33 -23.40 -14.12
C ASP A 72 8.88 -22.94 -12.72
N ASP A 73 8.80 -21.62 -12.48
CA ASP A 73 8.36 -21.04 -11.21
C ASP A 73 6.88 -20.63 -11.22
N VAL A 74 6.19 -20.71 -12.38
CA VAL A 74 4.77 -20.38 -12.50
C VAL A 74 3.93 -21.23 -11.54
N GLY A 75 3.03 -20.57 -10.81
CA GLY A 75 2.19 -21.19 -9.77
C GLY A 75 2.83 -21.31 -8.38
N LYS A 76 4.12 -21.00 -8.22
CA LYS A 76 4.76 -20.88 -6.91
C LYS A 76 4.55 -19.48 -6.33
N TYR A 77 4.75 -19.32 -5.03
CA TYR A 77 4.63 -18.02 -4.37
C TYR A 77 5.80 -17.09 -4.71
N LYS A 78 5.50 -15.82 -4.99
CA LYS A 78 6.49 -14.80 -5.35
C LYS A 78 7.53 -14.58 -4.25
N ALA A 79 7.09 -14.42 -2.99
CA ALA A 79 7.99 -14.13 -1.87
C ALA A 79 9.01 -15.26 -1.63
N GLU A 80 8.55 -16.50 -1.71
CA GLU A 80 9.39 -17.71 -1.59
C GLU A 80 10.45 -17.76 -2.68
N VAL A 81 10.05 -17.74 -3.95
CA VAL A 81 10.99 -17.84 -5.07
C VAL A 81 11.95 -16.64 -5.09
N ALA A 82 11.47 -15.43 -4.81
CA ALA A 82 12.33 -14.24 -4.75
C ALA A 82 13.41 -14.38 -3.66
N ALA A 83 13.06 -14.91 -2.48
CA ALA A 83 14.02 -15.15 -1.41
C ALA A 83 15.06 -16.21 -1.80
N GLU A 84 14.64 -17.31 -2.42
CA GLU A 84 15.55 -18.37 -2.88
C GLU A 84 16.55 -17.85 -3.92
N LYS A 85 16.07 -17.12 -4.93
CA LYS A 85 16.91 -16.59 -6.01
C LYS A 85 17.84 -15.49 -5.51
N ALA A 86 17.37 -14.63 -4.61
CA ALA A 86 18.22 -13.63 -3.96
C ALA A 86 19.30 -14.28 -3.07
N LYS A 87 19.00 -15.41 -2.41
CA LYS A 87 19.99 -16.13 -1.60
C LYS A 87 21.18 -16.62 -2.43
N ILE A 88 20.94 -16.98 -3.70
CA ILE A 88 21.99 -17.35 -4.66
C ILE A 88 22.89 -16.14 -4.97
N LEU A 89 22.33 -14.94 -5.15
CA LEU A 89 23.10 -13.72 -5.41
C LEU A 89 24.06 -13.40 -4.26
N ASN A 90 23.60 -13.54 -3.02
CA ASN A 90 24.42 -13.31 -1.85
C ASN A 90 24.09 -14.25 -0.68
N PRO A 91 24.82 -15.37 -0.53
CA PRO A 91 24.59 -16.32 0.56
C PRO A 91 24.80 -15.76 1.96
N ALA A 92 25.49 -14.63 2.11
CA ALA A 92 25.75 -14.00 3.41
C ALA A 92 24.52 -13.28 3.99
N VAL A 93 23.55 -12.88 3.14
CA VAL A 93 22.35 -12.17 3.57
C VAL A 93 21.33 -13.15 4.14
N LYS A 94 20.73 -12.83 5.28
CA LYS A 94 19.63 -13.62 5.87
C LYS A 94 18.33 -13.23 5.17
N LEU A 95 17.72 -14.19 4.48
CA LEU A 95 16.46 -13.98 3.76
C LEU A 95 15.37 -14.83 4.39
N SER A 96 14.24 -14.19 4.71
CA SER A 96 13.03 -14.85 5.17
C SER A 96 11.86 -14.41 4.29
N TYR A 97 10.92 -15.31 4.03
CA TYR A 97 9.73 -15.00 3.22
C TYR A 97 8.43 -15.32 3.95
N TYR A 98 7.36 -14.62 3.56
CA TYR A 98 6.02 -14.82 4.10
C TYR A 98 4.99 -14.75 2.97
N ASN A 99 4.42 -15.91 2.62
CA ASN A 99 3.39 -16.06 1.59
C ASN A 99 2.01 -15.65 2.15
N LYS A 100 1.89 -14.41 2.64
CA LYS A 100 0.74 -13.92 3.40
C LYS A 100 0.46 -12.45 3.09
N LYS A 101 -0.79 -12.05 3.27
CA LYS A 101 -1.17 -10.64 3.44
C LYS A 101 -0.35 -10.02 4.58
N ILE A 102 0.09 -8.77 4.42
CA ILE A 102 0.85 -8.05 5.47
C ILE A 102 0.09 -7.96 6.79
N GLN A 103 -1.24 -7.89 6.73
CA GLN A 103 -2.11 -7.87 7.90
C GLN A 103 -1.97 -9.14 8.77
N ASN A 104 -1.49 -10.24 8.19
CA ASN A 104 -1.46 -11.58 8.79
C ASN A 104 -0.06 -12.05 9.20
N ILE A 105 0.97 -11.21 9.10
CA ILE A 105 2.32 -11.53 9.58
C ILE A 105 2.45 -11.22 11.07
N SER A 106 3.37 -11.92 11.76
CA SER A 106 3.57 -11.71 13.20
C SER A 106 4.01 -10.28 13.51
N HIS A 107 3.52 -9.73 14.63
CA HIS A 107 3.94 -8.42 15.09
C HIS A 107 5.46 -8.32 15.34
N ASP A 108 6.08 -9.42 15.77
CA ASP A 108 7.50 -9.49 16.10
C ASP A 108 8.40 -9.18 14.90
N ILE A 109 7.95 -9.49 13.68
CA ILE A 109 8.69 -9.18 12.45
C ILE A 109 8.78 -7.67 12.25
N PHE A 110 7.68 -6.95 12.49
CA PHE A 110 7.71 -5.49 12.42
C PHE A 110 8.62 -4.90 13.51
N LEU A 111 8.73 -5.55 14.67
CA LEU A 111 9.62 -5.13 15.76
C LEU A 111 11.09 -5.43 15.46
N SER A 112 11.40 -6.49 14.72
CA SER A 112 12.77 -6.89 14.41
C SER A 112 13.43 -6.11 13.26
N CYS A 113 12.67 -5.50 12.35
CA CYS A 113 13.24 -4.76 11.21
C CYS A 113 13.48 -3.28 11.51
N ASP A 114 14.55 -2.68 11.01
CA ASP A 114 14.87 -1.25 11.21
C ASP A 114 14.11 -0.34 10.23
N TYR A 115 13.93 -0.80 8.99
CA TYR A 115 13.30 -0.03 7.91
C TYR A 115 12.21 -0.83 7.21
N PHE A 116 11.14 -0.14 6.80
CA PHE A 116 10.04 -0.71 6.04
C PHE A 116 10.06 -0.20 4.60
N ILE A 117 9.76 -1.10 3.66
CA ILE A 117 9.67 -0.79 2.24
C ILE A 117 8.32 -1.25 1.70
N SER A 118 7.59 -0.33 1.09
CA SER A 118 6.36 -0.58 0.35
C SER A 118 6.65 -0.59 -1.16
N ALA A 119 6.49 -1.76 -1.78
CA ALA A 119 6.50 -1.96 -3.22
C ALA A 119 5.17 -2.57 -3.69
N LEU A 120 4.08 -2.01 -3.15
CA LEU A 120 2.72 -2.52 -3.25
C LEU A 120 1.95 -1.88 -4.40
N ASP A 121 0.94 -2.57 -4.90
CA ASP A 121 0.04 -2.11 -5.97
C ASP A 121 -1.32 -1.59 -5.47
N ASN A 122 -1.65 -1.85 -4.21
CA ASN A 122 -2.92 -1.45 -3.62
C ASN A 122 -2.73 -0.50 -2.43
N ILE A 123 -3.64 0.45 -2.33
CA ILE A 123 -3.57 1.54 -1.36
C ILE A 123 -3.78 1.06 0.07
N ALA A 124 -4.72 0.15 0.30
CA ALA A 124 -5.01 -0.35 1.64
C ALA A 124 -3.76 -0.96 2.32
N ALA A 125 -3.00 -1.79 1.60
CA ALA A 125 -1.76 -2.35 2.13
C ALA A 125 -0.66 -1.30 2.33
N ARG A 126 -0.56 -0.29 1.44
CA ARG A 126 0.37 0.85 1.62
C ARG A 126 0.06 1.60 2.91
N LEU A 127 -1.22 1.93 3.12
CA LEU A 127 -1.69 2.63 4.33
C LEU A 127 -1.50 1.78 5.59
N TYR A 128 -1.70 0.46 5.50
CA TYR A 128 -1.41 -0.47 6.60
C TYR A 128 0.05 -0.42 7.03
N LEU A 129 0.99 -0.53 6.07
CA LEU A 129 2.41 -0.45 6.39
C LEU A 129 2.80 0.94 6.91
N ASN A 130 2.22 2.01 6.35
CA ASN A 130 2.39 3.38 6.85
C ASN A 130 1.94 3.54 8.30
N GLN A 131 0.77 3.02 8.67
CA GLN A 131 0.32 3.05 10.06
C GLN A 131 1.29 2.28 10.96
N LYS A 132 1.77 1.10 10.54
CA LYS A 132 2.76 0.33 11.32
C LYS A 132 4.08 1.08 11.48
N ALA A 133 4.56 1.73 10.43
CA ALA A 133 5.76 2.55 10.45
C ALA A 133 5.63 3.69 11.49
N VAL A 134 4.49 4.37 11.48
CA VAL A 134 4.21 5.46 12.42
C VAL A 134 4.04 4.96 13.87
N ASP A 135 3.33 3.86 14.06
CA ASP A 135 3.12 3.24 15.38
C ASP A 135 4.44 2.81 16.03
N LEU A 136 5.35 2.24 15.23
CA LEU A 136 6.63 1.72 15.70
C LEU A 136 7.77 2.73 15.60
N ASN A 137 7.49 3.93 15.09
CA ASN A 137 8.48 4.97 14.82
C ASN A 137 9.65 4.49 13.95
N LYS A 138 9.34 3.72 12.90
CA LYS A 138 10.31 3.17 11.94
C LYS A 138 10.18 3.86 10.58
N PRO A 139 11.27 4.23 9.91
CA PRO A 139 11.18 4.84 8.58
C PRO A 139 10.53 3.90 7.56
N LEU A 140 9.70 4.47 6.70
CA LEU A 140 9.06 3.80 5.57
C LEU A 140 9.50 4.44 4.27
N LEU A 141 9.89 3.63 3.30
CA LEU A 141 10.07 4.03 1.92
C LEU A 141 8.97 3.41 1.06
N ASP A 142 8.15 4.24 0.44
CA ASP A 142 7.10 3.81 -0.48
C ASP A 142 7.50 4.10 -1.92
N CYS A 143 7.10 3.23 -2.85
CA CYS A 143 7.22 3.49 -4.27
C CYS A 143 6.02 2.99 -5.07
N GLY A 144 5.92 3.42 -6.32
CA GLY A 144 4.95 2.93 -7.28
C GLY A 144 5.39 3.21 -8.70
N THR A 145 4.83 2.45 -9.64
CA THR A 145 5.17 2.51 -11.06
C THR A 145 3.94 2.25 -11.89
N GLU A 146 3.77 3.01 -12.97
CA GLU A 146 2.71 2.85 -13.97
C GLU A 146 3.28 3.26 -15.34
N GLY A 147 3.45 2.30 -16.23
CA GLY A 147 4.08 2.50 -17.53
C GLY A 147 5.47 3.15 -17.40
N PHE A 148 5.60 4.36 -17.94
CA PHE A 148 6.81 5.18 -17.85
C PHE A 148 6.87 6.10 -16.63
N LEU A 149 5.85 6.10 -15.78
CA LEU A 149 5.77 6.94 -14.59
C LEU A 149 6.14 6.14 -13.35
N GLY A 150 6.73 6.82 -12.37
CA GLY A 150 6.91 6.22 -11.06
C GLY A 150 7.30 7.23 -10.01
N HIS A 151 7.21 6.83 -8.75
CA HIS A 151 7.52 7.68 -7.62
C HIS A 151 8.24 6.93 -6.50
N VAL A 152 8.89 7.71 -5.65
CA VAL A 152 9.42 7.28 -4.35
C VAL A 152 9.03 8.32 -3.30
N GLN A 153 8.54 7.88 -2.15
CA GLN A 153 8.26 8.74 -1.00
C GLN A 153 9.00 8.20 0.24
N VAL A 154 9.67 9.08 0.98
CA VAL A 154 10.33 8.73 2.25
C VAL A 154 9.53 9.29 3.42
N VAL A 155 9.07 8.40 4.28
CA VAL A 155 8.34 8.72 5.50
C VAL A 155 9.25 8.47 6.70
N ILE A 156 9.65 9.54 7.37
CA ILE A 156 10.27 9.50 8.69
C ILE A 156 9.16 9.87 9.69
N PRO A 157 8.64 8.90 10.47
CA PRO A 157 7.49 9.11 11.33
C PRO A 157 7.60 10.40 12.16
N ARG A 158 6.50 11.17 12.15
CA ARG A 158 6.33 12.44 12.89
C ARG A 158 7.32 13.55 12.51
N LYS A 159 8.21 13.35 11.53
CA LYS A 159 9.15 14.36 11.01
C LYS A 159 8.79 14.79 9.58
N THR A 160 8.64 13.83 8.67
CA THR A 160 8.19 14.08 7.29
C THR A 160 6.70 13.71 7.14
N PRO A 161 6.01 14.16 6.08
CA PRO A 161 4.63 13.72 5.83
C PRO A 161 4.53 12.21 5.65
N CYS A 162 3.60 11.59 6.37
CA CYS A 162 3.20 10.21 6.11
C CYS A 162 2.32 10.11 4.87
N LEU A 163 2.00 8.90 4.41
CA LEU A 163 1.17 8.70 3.21
C LEU A 163 -0.24 9.33 3.36
N VAL A 164 -0.76 9.49 4.57
CA VAL A 164 -2.08 10.11 4.82
C VAL A 164 -2.02 11.64 4.90
N CYS A 165 -0.83 12.25 4.92
CA CYS A 165 -0.72 13.72 4.99
C CYS A 165 -1.17 14.42 3.70
N GLN A 166 -1.21 13.70 2.59
CA GLN A 166 -1.53 14.25 1.27
C GLN A 166 -2.70 13.47 0.67
N ASP A 167 -3.59 14.16 -0.04
CA ASP A 167 -4.76 13.54 -0.69
C ASP A 167 -4.40 12.62 -1.87
N LEU A 168 -3.11 12.56 -2.23
CA LEU A 168 -2.56 11.71 -3.30
C LEU A 168 -2.98 10.24 -3.16
N TRP A 169 -3.14 9.76 -1.93
CA TRP A 169 -3.37 8.35 -1.63
C TRP A 169 -4.82 8.03 -1.24
N VAL A 170 -5.62 9.04 -0.92
CA VAL A 170 -6.92 8.87 -0.25
C VAL A 170 -8.07 8.80 -1.25
N HIS A 171 -7.94 9.44 -2.42
CA HIS A 171 -8.98 9.50 -3.44
C HIS A 171 -8.44 9.42 -4.88
N PRO A 172 -7.82 8.30 -5.31
CA PRO A 172 -7.43 8.16 -6.71
C PRO A 172 -8.67 8.23 -7.61
N GLU A 173 -9.73 7.53 -7.22
CA GLU A 173 -10.92 7.34 -8.04
C GLU A 173 -11.70 8.63 -8.28
N MET A 174 -11.65 9.59 -7.36
CA MET A 174 -12.26 10.91 -7.55
C MET A 174 -11.46 11.79 -8.51
N ASN A 175 -10.15 11.55 -8.68
CA ASN A 175 -9.33 12.22 -9.68
C ASN A 175 -9.39 11.52 -11.06
N PHE A 176 -9.65 10.21 -11.11
CA PHE A 176 -9.67 9.45 -12.36
C PHE A 176 -11.05 9.31 -13.03
N LYS A 177 -12.16 9.34 -12.28
CA LYS A 177 -13.52 9.20 -12.83
C LYS A 177 -13.86 10.21 -13.94
N CYS A 178 -13.30 11.42 -13.87
CA CYS A 178 -13.55 12.44 -14.88
C CYS A 178 -12.80 12.21 -16.20
N THR A 179 -11.74 11.38 -16.25
CA THR A 179 -10.88 11.30 -17.44
C THR A 179 -11.36 10.25 -18.45
N TYR A 180 -11.56 8.98 -18.06
CA TYR A 180 -11.97 7.94 -19.02
C TYR A 180 -13.45 8.02 -19.43
N ALA A 181 -14.31 8.61 -18.60
CA ALA A 181 -15.71 8.82 -18.93
C ALA A 181 -15.92 9.97 -19.93
N ILE A 182 -15.15 11.07 -19.77
CA ILE A 182 -15.32 12.31 -20.55
C ILE A 182 -14.34 12.38 -21.73
N ASN A 183 -13.11 11.89 -21.57
CA ASN A 183 -12.04 11.96 -22.56
C ASN A 183 -11.16 10.68 -22.57
N PRO A 184 -11.72 9.51 -22.93
CA PRO A 184 -10.96 8.27 -23.04
C PRO A 184 -9.89 8.38 -24.13
N ARG A 185 -8.73 7.74 -23.92
CA ARG A 185 -7.60 7.72 -24.85
C ARG A 185 -7.21 6.32 -25.28
N THR A 186 -7.51 5.32 -24.45
CA THR A 186 -7.10 3.93 -24.64
C THR A 186 -8.30 2.98 -24.64
N PRO A 187 -8.16 1.76 -25.20
CA PRO A 187 -9.16 0.70 -25.04
C PRO A 187 -9.47 0.38 -23.57
N LEU A 188 -8.47 0.49 -22.69
CA LEU A 188 -8.61 0.29 -21.25
C LEU A 188 -9.52 1.35 -20.63
N ASP A 189 -9.41 2.62 -21.03
CA ASP A 189 -10.33 3.69 -20.59
C ASP A 189 -11.79 3.35 -20.91
N CYS A 190 -12.04 2.79 -22.09
CA CYS A 190 -13.39 2.35 -22.48
C CYS A 190 -13.87 1.15 -21.65
N ALA A 191 -12.96 0.24 -21.30
CA ALA A 191 -13.26 -0.91 -20.46
C ALA A 191 -13.53 -0.51 -18.99
N LEU A 192 -12.85 0.53 -18.47
CA LEU A 192 -13.09 1.10 -17.14
C LEU A 192 -14.44 1.82 -17.07
N GLU A 193 -14.79 2.63 -18.08
CA GLU A 193 -16.12 3.24 -18.19
C GLU A 193 -17.24 2.17 -18.23
N ALA A 194 -17.01 1.09 -18.98
CA ALA A 194 -17.96 -0.02 -19.06
C ALA A 194 -18.18 -0.69 -17.70
N ARG A 195 -17.11 -0.84 -16.90
CA ARG A 195 -17.17 -1.37 -15.54
C ARG A 195 -18.02 -0.49 -14.62
N ASP A 196 -17.81 0.82 -14.69
CA ASP A 196 -18.57 1.78 -13.88
C ASP A 196 -20.05 1.83 -14.29
N LYS A 197 -20.35 1.79 -15.59
CA LYS A 197 -21.73 1.65 -16.09
C LYS A 197 -22.38 0.35 -15.66
N PHE A 198 -21.63 -0.76 -15.70
CA PHE A 198 -22.12 -2.05 -15.23
C PHE A 198 -22.50 -1.95 -13.75
N TYR A 199 -21.63 -1.37 -12.92
CA TYR A 199 -21.89 -1.18 -11.49
C TYR A 199 -23.17 -0.37 -11.26
N ILE A 200 -23.35 0.74 -11.99
CA ILE A 200 -24.57 1.56 -11.91
C ILE A 200 -25.82 0.77 -12.33
N GLN A 201 -25.73 -0.03 -13.40
CA GLN A 201 -26.88 -0.78 -13.93
C GLN A 201 -27.25 -2.01 -13.09
N LYS A 202 -26.26 -2.67 -12.46
CA LYS A 202 -26.43 -3.95 -11.77
C LYS A 202 -26.33 -3.86 -10.26
N ASN A 203 -25.91 -2.71 -9.73
CA ASN A 203 -25.66 -2.46 -8.30
C ASN A 203 -24.73 -3.51 -7.66
N ARG A 204 -23.75 -3.98 -8.45
CA ARG A 204 -22.68 -4.90 -8.03
C ARG A 204 -21.51 -4.78 -8.99
N LEU A 205 -20.32 -5.16 -8.54
CA LEU A 205 -19.17 -5.29 -9.43
C LEU A 205 -19.36 -6.49 -10.39
N PRO A 206 -18.81 -6.41 -11.61
CA PRO A 206 -18.79 -7.55 -12.54
C PRO A 206 -17.88 -8.67 -12.03
N ASP A 207 -18.29 -9.90 -12.31
CA ASP A 207 -17.54 -11.11 -11.98
C ASP A 207 -16.60 -11.48 -13.16
N PRO A 208 -15.27 -11.50 -12.96
CA PRO A 208 -14.29 -11.78 -14.02
C PRO A 208 -14.37 -13.20 -14.58
N ASP A 209 -14.94 -14.16 -13.84
CA ASP A 209 -15.11 -15.54 -14.28
C ASP A 209 -16.47 -15.77 -14.95
N ASN A 210 -17.35 -14.78 -14.92
CA ASN A 210 -18.68 -14.85 -15.50
C ASN A 210 -18.71 -14.35 -16.95
N GLU A 211 -18.86 -15.27 -17.90
CA GLU A 211 -18.91 -14.93 -19.33
C GLU A 211 -20.01 -13.93 -19.71
N LYS A 212 -21.14 -13.91 -18.99
CA LYS A 212 -22.22 -12.96 -19.27
C LYS A 212 -21.82 -11.54 -18.87
N ASP A 213 -21.16 -11.39 -17.73
CA ASP A 213 -20.67 -10.10 -17.27
C ASP A 213 -19.62 -9.56 -18.25
N ILE A 214 -18.67 -10.40 -18.68
CA ILE A 214 -17.68 -10.04 -19.69
C ILE A 214 -18.32 -9.60 -21.01
N LYS A 215 -19.35 -10.29 -21.49
CA LYS A 215 -20.06 -9.89 -22.72
C LYS A 215 -20.76 -8.54 -22.57
N ILE A 216 -21.39 -8.28 -21.44
CA ILE A 216 -22.04 -6.98 -21.16
C ILE A 216 -20.99 -5.87 -21.13
N LEU A 217 -19.88 -6.09 -20.44
CA LEU A 217 -18.78 -5.13 -20.37
C LEU A 217 -18.16 -4.85 -21.74
N LEU A 218 -17.94 -5.89 -22.55
CA LEU A 218 -17.41 -5.74 -23.90
C LEU A 218 -18.33 -4.86 -24.76
N GLN A 219 -19.64 -5.12 -24.71
CA GLN A 219 -20.63 -4.31 -25.43
C GLN A 219 -20.60 -2.84 -24.98
N LEU A 220 -20.62 -2.58 -23.67
CA LEU A 220 -20.57 -1.22 -23.13
C LEU A 220 -19.27 -0.49 -23.50
N ALA A 221 -18.15 -1.21 -23.50
CA ALA A 221 -16.84 -0.65 -23.86
C ALA A 221 -16.75 -0.36 -25.36
N GLU A 222 -17.25 -1.24 -26.23
CA GLU A 222 -17.31 -1.03 -27.68
C GLU A 222 -18.23 0.13 -28.07
N GLU A 223 -19.33 0.33 -27.33
CA GLU A 223 -20.21 1.50 -27.50
C GLU A 223 -19.48 2.80 -27.14
N HIS A 224 -18.74 2.82 -26.02
CA HIS A 224 -17.95 3.98 -25.62
C HIS A 224 -16.79 4.24 -26.59
N ALA A 225 -16.06 3.20 -26.99
CA ALA A 225 -14.95 3.30 -27.94
C ALA A 225 -15.39 3.85 -29.30
N ARG A 226 -16.55 3.42 -29.82
CA ARG A 226 -17.14 3.96 -31.06
C ARG A 226 -17.43 5.45 -30.95
N LYS A 227 -17.90 5.92 -29.79
CA LYS A 227 -18.21 7.33 -29.55
C LYS A 227 -16.96 8.22 -29.62
N PHE A 228 -15.80 7.69 -29.23
CA PHE A 228 -14.53 8.44 -29.16
C PHE A 228 -13.50 8.00 -30.22
N HIS A 229 -13.90 7.18 -31.19
CA HIS A 229 -13.03 6.66 -32.26
C HIS A 229 -11.80 5.88 -31.77
N ILE A 230 -11.94 5.15 -30.66
CA ILE A 230 -10.89 4.31 -30.09
C ILE A 230 -11.00 2.90 -30.68
N ILE A 231 -9.89 2.34 -31.14
CA ILE A 231 -9.80 0.99 -31.71
C ILE A 231 -9.09 0.04 -30.75
N GLY A 232 -9.43 -1.25 -30.79
CA GLY A 232 -8.71 -2.28 -30.05
C GLY A 232 -9.35 -2.75 -28.73
N VAL A 233 -10.60 -2.34 -28.43
CA VAL A 233 -11.36 -2.96 -27.35
C VAL A 233 -11.66 -4.41 -27.71
N ASN A 234 -11.26 -5.34 -26.87
CA ASN A 234 -11.54 -6.77 -27.03
C ASN A 234 -11.75 -7.43 -25.65
N THR A 235 -12.04 -8.74 -25.65
CA THR A 235 -12.27 -9.49 -24.40
C THR A 235 -11.07 -9.47 -23.44
N GLU A 236 -9.85 -9.42 -23.97
CA GLU A 236 -8.64 -9.33 -23.15
C GLU A 236 -8.56 -7.97 -22.46
N THR A 237 -8.82 -6.87 -23.18
CA THR A 237 -8.94 -5.52 -22.59
C THR A 237 -9.96 -5.45 -21.45
N ILE A 238 -11.08 -6.17 -21.57
CA ILE A 238 -12.10 -6.25 -20.52
C ILE A 238 -11.57 -7.05 -19.33
N LYS A 239 -10.97 -8.22 -19.57
CA LYS A 239 -10.37 -9.01 -18.50
C LYS A 239 -9.27 -8.23 -17.77
N ASP A 240 -8.49 -7.46 -18.50
CA ASP A 240 -7.44 -6.58 -18.00
C ASP A 240 -8.00 -5.44 -17.15
N SER A 241 -9.09 -4.80 -17.58
CA SER A 241 -9.77 -3.77 -16.78
C SER A 241 -10.39 -4.30 -15.50
N LEU A 242 -10.85 -5.56 -15.51
CA LEU A 242 -11.37 -6.25 -14.34
C LEU A 242 -10.28 -6.69 -13.38
N LYS A 243 -9.13 -7.12 -13.91
CA LYS A 243 -7.93 -7.42 -13.12
C LYS A 243 -7.27 -6.15 -12.56
N GLY A 244 -7.57 -4.98 -13.13
CA GLY A 244 -6.90 -3.74 -12.78
C GLY A 244 -5.43 -3.75 -13.22
N THR A 245 -5.11 -4.37 -14.37
CA THR A 245 -3.72 -4.46 -14.84
C THR A 245 -3.17 -3.07 -15.16
N VAL A 246 -2.26 -2.62 -14.32
CA VAL A 246 -1.49 -1.39 -14.55
C VAL A 246 -0.37 -1.68 -15.54
N GLU A 247 -0.19 -0.81 -16.54
CA GLU A 247 0.93 -0.89 -17.49
C GLU A 247 2.25 -0.96 -16.72
N SER A 248 3.18 -1.83 -17.14
CA SER A 248 4.40 -2.04 -16.37
C SER A 248 5.55 -2.53 -17.24
N ILE A 249 6.70 -1.87 -17.12
CA ILE A 249 7.93 -2.20 -17.83
C ILE A 249 9.10 -2.26 -16.86
N ILE A 250 10.03 -3.18 -17.11
CA ILE A 250 11.17 -3.44 -16.23
C ILE A 250 12.04 -2.20 -16.02
N THR A 251 12.25 -1.37 -17.05
CA THR A 251 13.12 -0.19 -16.96
C THR A 251 12.64 0.81 -15.92
N THR A 252 11.34 1.11 -15.88
CA THR A 252 10.75 1.97 -14.84
C THR A 252 10.87 1.32 -13.46
N ASN A 253 10.62 0.01 -13.35
CA ASN A 253 10.80 -0.73 -12.10
C ASN A 253 12.25 -0.65 -11.59
N SER A 254 13.25 -0.81 -12.48
CA SER A 254 14.66 -0.75 -12.13
C SER A 254 15.07 0.66 -11.67
N ILE A 255 14.62 1.71 -12.35
CA ILE A 255 14.92 3.10 -11.97
C ILE A 255 14.34 3.40 -10.58
N ILE A 256 13.05 3.14 -10.39
CA ILE A 256 12.37 3.43 -9.12
C ILE A 256 12.93 2.58 -7.97
N GLY A 257 13.16 1.28 -8.20
CA GLY A 257 13.78 0.40 -7.21
C GLY A 257 15.19 0.85 -6.81
N SER A 258 15.96 1.40 -7.76
CA SER A 258 17.29 1.94 -7.49
C SER A 258 17.24 3.27 -6.73
N VAL A 259 16.34 4.18 -7.10
CA VAL A 259 16.14 5.45 -6.37
C VAL A 259 15.71 5.18 -4.93
N LEU A 260 14.76 4.27 -4.71
CA LEU A 260 14.31 3.92 -3.36
C LEU A 260 15.46 3.39 -2.49
N VAL A 261 16.24 2.44 -3.00
CA VAL A 261 17.36 1.86 -2.23
C VAL A 261 18.48 2.90 -2.02
N ASN A 262 18.66 3.83 -2.96
CA ASN A 262 19.58 4.95 -2.76
C ASN A 262 19.15 5.85 -1.59
N GLU A 263 17.86 6.16 -1.45
CA GLU A 263 17.38 6.91 -0.28
C GLU A 263 17.51 6.12 1.03
N LEU A 264 17.31 4.79 0.99
CA LEU A 264 17.57 3.95 2.15
C LEU A 264 19.04 4.01 2.57
N LEU A 265 19.99 3.93 1.62
CA LEU A 265 21.41 4.07 1.92
C LEU A 265 21.72 5.41 2.59
N LYS A 266 21.11 6.51 2.12
CA LYS A 266 21.27 7.81 2.78
C LYS A 266 20.76 7.77 4.22
N LEU A 267 19.58 7.18 4.48
CA LEU A 267 19.03 7.05 5.84
C LEU A 267 19.93 6.22 6.76
N VAL A 268 20.44 5.10 6.25
CA VAL A 268 21.32 4.18 7.00
C VAL A 268 22.66 4.84 7.33
N LEU A 269 23.18 5.66 6.41
CA LEU A 269 24.50 6.27 6.53
C LEU A 269 24.46 7.73 7.02
N MET A 270 23.28 8.28 7.32
CA MET A 270 23.10 9.71 7.62
C MET A 270 23.91 10.18 8.83
N ASP A 271 24.00 9.34 9.87
CA ASP A 271 24.70 9.67 11.11
C ASP A 271 26.21 9.37 11.04
N LEU A 272 26.69 8.89 9.89
CA LEU A 272 28.10 8.68 9.67
C LEU A 272 28.73 9.95 9.11
N ASP A 273 29.68 10.49 9.86
CA ASP A 273 30.52 11.63 9.49
C ASP A 273 31.55 11.29 8.37
N ILE A 274 31.19 10.35 7.47
CA ILE A 274 32.00 9.98 6.31
C ILE A 274 31.93 11.08 5.25
N TYR A 275 30.81 11.83 5.24
CA TYR A 275 30.52 12.87 4.27
C TYR A 275 30.72 14.26 4.84
N THR A 276 31.94 14.59 5.30
CA THR A 276 32.30 15.97 5.71
C THR A 276 32.17 17.00 4.58
N LYS A 277 31.87 16.58 3.34
CA LYS A 277 31.69 17.44 2.14
C LYS A 277 30.42 17.19 1.33
N LEU A 278 29.61 16.19 1.64
CA LEU A 278 28.38 15.87 0.89
C LEU A 278 27.20 15.99 1.85
N GLU A 279 26.42 17.04 1.68
CA GLU A 279 25.19 17.26 2.45
C GLU A 279 24.16 16.20 2.03
N LEU A 280 24.07 15.09 2.78
CA LEU A 280 23.09 14.04 2.54
C LEU A 280 21.69 14.60 2.80
N LYS A 281 20.96 14.87 1.71
CA LYS A 281 19.56 15.28 1.77
C LYS A 281 18.65 14.11 1.42
N ILE A 282 17.77 13.79 2.37
CA ILE A 282 16.65 12.88 2.16
C ILE A 282 15.57 13.61 1.39
N ILE A 283 15.05 12.97 0.34
CA ILE A 283 13.91 13.50 -0.41
C ILE A 283 12.61 13.20 0.35
N ASP A 284 11.64 14.12 0.30
CA ASP A 284 10.29 13.79 0.78
C ASP A 284 9.57 12.92 -0.25
N PHE A 285 9.56 13.40 -1.50
CA PHE A 285 8.94 12.74 -2.64
C PHE A 285 9.79 12.94 -3.88
N PHE A 286 9.83 11.93 -4.74
CA PHE A 286 10.45 11.95 -6.05
C PHE A 286 9.49 11.42 -7.08
N GLN A 287 9.37 12.13 -8.19
CA GLN A 287 8.60 11.73 -9.35
C GLN A 287 9.55 11.49 -10.52
N PHE A 288 9.28 10.43 -11.28
CA PHE A 288 9.95 10.10 -12.53
C PHE A 288 8.96 10.06 -13.69
N GLN A 289 9.40 10.57 -14.83
CA GLN A 289 8.70 10.50 -16.12
C GLN A 289 9.66 10.00 -17.20
N GLY A 290 9.54 8.71 -17.53
CA GLY A 290 10.43 8.00 -18.43
C GLY A 290 10.30 8.37 -19.91
N THR A 291 9.18 8.96 -20.35
CA THR A 291 9.03 9.43 -21.74
C THR A 291 9.90 10.64 -22.07
N SER A 292 10.21 11.45 -21.05
CA SER A 292 11.11 12.60 -21.15
C SER A 292 12.42 12.39 -20.40
N GLU A 293 12.63 11.22 -19.80
CA GLU A 293 13.79 10.88 -18.96
C GLU A 293 14.02 11.87 -17.80
N THR A 294 12.95 12.50 -17.32
CA THR A 294 13.02 13.54 -16.29
C THR A 294 12.63 12.99 -14.93
N GLY A 295 13.35 13.43 -13.89
CA GLY A 295 13.00 13.17 -12.50
C GLY A 295 13.20 14.41 -11.64
N TRP A 296 12.33 14.62 -10.65
CA TRP A 296 12.40 15.78 -9.76
C TRP A 296 11.95 15.42 -8.35
N SER A 297 12.61 16.03 -7.37
CA SER A 297 12.16 15.95 -5.97
C SER A 297 11.14 17.04 -5.68
N ILE A 298 10.08 16.67 -4.99
CA ILE A 298 9.01 17.56 -4.55
C ILE A 298 9.05 17.57 -3.02
N PRO A 299 9.32 18.73 -2.38
CA PRO A 299 9.19 18.82 -0.94
C PRO A 299 7.72 18.71 -0.56
N LEU A 300 7.42 17.84 0.39
CA LEU A 300 6.06 17.65 0.89
C LEU A 300 5.95 18.23 2.30
N LYS A 301 4.82 18.86 2.59
CA LYS A 301 4.55 19.40 3.93
C LYS A 301 3.81 18.36 4.77
N ARG A 302 4.27 18.15 6.00
CA ARG A 302 3.53 17.38 6.99
C ARG A 302 2.23 18.10 7.33
N ASN A 303 1.11 17.36 7.34
CA ASN A 303 -0.18 17.89 7.77
C ASN A 303 -0.26 17.82 9.30
N GLU A 304 -0.29 18.98 9.97
CA GLU A 304 -0.38 19.06 11.43
C GLU A 304 -1.69 18.51 12.00
N ASN A 305 -2.72 18.38 11.17
CA ASN A 305 -4.00 17.77 11.53
C ASN A 305 -4.12 16.32 11.05
N CYS A 306 -3.02 15.69 10.60
CA CYS A 306 -3.06 14.31 10.11
C CYS A 306 -3.50 13.36 11.23
N PRO A 307 -4.54 12.54 11.01
CA PRO A 307 -5.06 11.61 12.01
C PRO A 307 -4.10 10.44 12.32
N VAL A 308 -3.06 10.25 11.51
CA VAL A 308 -2.08 9.16 11.65
C VAL A 308 -0.81 9.63 12.35
N CYS A 309 -0.15 10.66 11.84
CA CYS A 309 1.20 11.03 12.31
C CYS A 309 1.26 12.32 13.14
N SER A 310 0.12 12.98 13.38
CA SER A 310 0.10 14.30 14.03
C SER A 310 -0.85 14.38 15.21
N LEU A 311 -2.06 13.86 15.08
CA LEU A 311 -3.05 13.89 16.14
C LEU A 311 -2.94 12.66 17.03
N ASP A 312 -2.86 12.87 18.35
CA ASP A 312 -2.98 11.77 19.32
C ASP A 312 -4.45 11.41 19.58
N GLN A 313 -5.38 12.36 19.36
CA GLN A 313 -6.82 12.19 19.55
C GLN A 313 -7.62 13.14 18.65
N ILE A 314 -8.76 12.66 18.14
CA ILE A 314 -9.70 13.44 17.32
C ILE A 314 -10.95 13.72 18.14
N ASN A 315 -11.27 15.00 18.37
CA ASN A 315 -12.48 15.39 19.07
C ASN A 315 -13.68 15.42 18.11
N ILE A 316 -14.79 14.78 18.46
CA ILE A 316 -16.01 14.78 17.65
C ILE A 316 -17.20 15.18 18.51
N LEU A 317 -17.85 16.24 18.04
CA LEU A 317 -19.09 16.76 18.63
C LEU A 317 -20.28 15.97 18.05
N VAL A 318 -21.11 15.35 18.87
CA VAL A 318 -22.29 14.58 18.44
C VAL A 318 -23.51 14.90 19.29
N ASP A 319 -24.71 14.64 18.76
CA ASP A 319 -25.95 14.62 19.54
C ASP A 319 -26.06 13.24 20.20
N GLU A 320 -26.31 13.21 21.51
CA GLU A 320 -26.49 11.95 22.26
C GLU A 320 -27.62 11.09 21.67
N LYS A 321 -28.64 11.73 21.09
CA LYS A 321 -29.81 11.05 20.51
C LYS A 321 -29.54 10.48 19.11
N SER A 322 -28.46 10.87 18.45
CA SER A 322 -28.12 10.33 17.13
C SER A 322 -27.80 8.84 17.23
N PRO A 323 -28.16 8.03 16.21
CA PRO A 323 -27.81 6.62 16.18
C PRO A 323 -26.31 6.40 15.95
N LEU A 324 -25.76 5.28 16.43
CA LEU A 324 -24.35 4.92 16.28
C LEU A 324 -23.86 4.97 14.81
N ILE A 325 -24.68 4.57 13.85
CA ILE A 325 -24.30 4.60 12.43
C ILE A 325 -23.96 6.01 11.93
N GLN A 326 -24.64 7.05 12.46
CA GLN A 326 -24.33 8.44 12.11
C GLN A 326 -23.00 8.90 12.70
N LEU A 327 -22.62 8.39 13.88
CA LEU A 327 -21.29 8.64 14.44
C LEU A 327 -20.21 8.09 13.52
N MET A 328 -20.38 6.87 13.00
CA MET A 328 -19.43 6.26 12.06
C MET A 328 -19.30 7.04 10.76
N GLN A 329 -20.41 7.46 10.15
CA GLN A 329 -20.41 8.31 8.96
C GLN A 329 -19.66 9.62 9.22
N LYS A 330 -19.98 10.30 10.32
CA LYS A 330 -19.33 11.56 10.70
C LYS A 330 -17.85 11.43 10.98
N ILE A 331 -17.43 10.32 11.60
CA ILE A 331 -16.01 10.00 11.80
C ILE A 331 -15.33 9.88 10.45
N ASN A 332 -15.90 9.09 9.54
CA ASN A 332 -15.30 8.82 8.24
C ASN A 332 -15.19 10.10 7.40
N GLU A 333 -16.24 10.92 7.35
CA GLU A 333 -16.23 12.23 6.69
C GLU A 333 -15.11 13.14 7.25
N LYS A 334 -14.94 13.16 8.58
CA LYS A 334 -13.95 14.02 9.24
C LYS A 334 -12.50 13.64 8.91
N ILE A 335 -12.25 12.40 8.53
CA ILE A 335 -10.93 11.89 8.16
C ILE A 335 -10.82 11.66 6.64
N ASN A 336 -11.61 12.37 5.83
CA ASN A 336 -11.59 12.26 4.37
C ASN A 336 -11.88 10.83 3.86
N ASN A 337 -12.84 10.14 4.47
CA ASN A 337 -13.30 8.80 4.07
C ASN A 337 -12.19 7.73 4.02
N LEU A 338 -11.18 7.83 4.90
CA LEU A 338 -10.06 6.89 5.00
C LEU A 338 -10.42 5.51 5.55
N ILE A 339 -11.55 5.38 6.26
CA ILE A 339 -12.01 4.12 6.83
C ILE A 339 -12.83 3.39 5.77
N GLU A 340 -12.45 2.15 5.49
CA GLU A 340 -13.17 1.22 4.63
C GLU A 340 -13.82 0.11 5.45
N MET A 341 -13.10 -0.40 6.46
CA MET A 341 -13.50 -1.54 7.26
C MET A 341 -13.31 -1.25 8.76
N PRO A 342 -14.18 -0.41 9.34
CA PRO A 342 -14.05 -0.01 10.73
C PRO A 342 -14.39 -1.13 11.71
N LEU A 343 -13.60 -1.19 12.77
CA LEU A 343 -13.78 -1.96 13.98
C LEU A 343 -13.71 -1.00 15.17
N MET A 344 -14.84 -0.80 15.84
CA MET A 344 -14.94 0.01 17.05
C MET A 344 -14.95 -0.87 18.28
N ILE A 345 -14.05 -0.60 19.23
CA ILE A 345 -13.94 -1.36 20.47
C ILE A 345 -14.13 -0.40 21.65
N LYS A 346 -15.02 -0.78 22.57
CA LYS A 346 -15.22 -0.12 23.87
C LYS A 346 -15.09 -1.15 24.97
N ASP A 347 -14.22 -0.92 25.96
CA ASP A 347 -14.04 -1.81 27.12
C ASP A 347 -13.84 -3.30 26.73
N ASN A 348 -13.03 -3.55 25.69
CA ASN A 348 -12.79 -4.86 25.08
C ASN A 348 -14.01 -5.53 24.42
N VAL A 349 -15.11 -4.82 24.26
CA VAL A 349 -16.32 -5.27 23.55
C VAL A 349 -16.37 -4.59 22.19
N ILE A 350 -16.64 -5.37 21.14
CA ILE A 350 -16.87 -4.83 19.79
C ILE A 350 -18.22 -4.12 19.79
N VAL A 351 -18.25 -2.85 19.38
CA VAL A 351 -19.47 -2.03 19.34
C VAL A 351 -19.94 -1.80 17.91
N TYR A 352 -19.00 -1.77 16.97
CA TYR A 352 -19.27 -1.65 15.54
C TYR A 352 -18.24 -2.48 14.76
N ARG A 353 -18.67 -3.16 13.70
CA ARG A 353 -17.80 -3.83 12.73
C ARG A 353 -18.48 -3.87 11.36
N GLU A 354 -17.72 -3.65 10.29
CA GLU A 354 -18.25 -3.70 8.92
C GLU A 354 -18.81 -5.08 8.55
N LYS A 355 -19.98 -5.11 7.90
CA LYS A 355 -20.80 -6.33 7.75
C LYS A 355 -20.25 -7.32 6.73
N ILE A 356 -19.50 -6.83 5.74
CA ILE A 356 -18.94 -7.63 4.65
C ILE A 356 -18.03 -8.75 5.20
N HIS A 357 -17.41 -8.56 6.37
CA HIS A 357 -16.57 -9.57 7.03
C HIS A 357 -17.26 -10.44 8.08
N LEU A 358 -18.54 -10.21 8.39
CA LEU A 358 -19.30 -11.13 9.25
C LEU A 358 -19.49 -12.50 8.58
N ASN A 359 -19.36 -12.55 7.24
CA ASN A 359 -19.42 -13.76 6.43
C ASN A 359 -18.03 -14.28 5.98
N ASP A 360 -16.92 -13.65 6.39
CA ASP A 360 -15.58 -14.12 6.02
C ASP A 360 -15.21 -15.37 6.84
N HIS A 361 -14.96 -16.48 6.16
CA HIS A 361 -14.76 -17.81 6.73
C HIS A 361 -13.56 -17.93 7.69
N ASN A 362 -12.68 -16.92 7.75
CA ASN A 362 -11.47 -16.95 8.57
C ASN A 362 -11.67 -16.50 10.03
N LEU A 363 -12.78 -15.85 10.38
CA LEU A 363 -13.13 -15.46 11.75
C LEU A 363 -14.66 -15.55 11.95
N PRO A 364 -15.24 -16.76 12.06
CA PRO A 364 -16.69 -16.93 12.16
C PRO A 364 -17.21 -16.26 13.43
N ILE A 365 -17.93 -15.15 13.27
CA ILE A 365 -18.69 -14.52 14.34
C ILE A 365 -20.01 -15.29 14.47
N LYS A 366 -20.40 -15.65 15.69
CA LYS A 366 -21.68 -16.33 15.95
C LYS A 366 -22.85 -15.45 15.47
N ASP A 367 -23.88 -16.04 14.88
CA ASP A 367 -25.08 -15.32 14.41
C ASP A 367 -25.72 -14.40 15.46
N THR A 368 -25.62 -14.78 16.73
CA THR A 368 -26.09 -13.98 17.87
C THR A 368 -25.35 -12.64 18.01
N GLU A 369 -24.06 -12.63 17.69
CA GLU A 369 -23.20 -11.45 17.77
C GLU A 369 -23.41 -10.52 16.57
N VAL A 370 -23.66 -11.09 15.38
CA VAL A 370 -24.10 -10.34 14.20
C VAL A 370 -25.38 -9.56 14.49
N LYS A 371 -26.39 -10.23 15.06
CA LYS A 371 -27.65 -9.58 15.46
C LYS A 371 -27.43 -8.47 16.48
N ARG A 372 -26.59 -8.71 17.51
CA ARG A 372 -26.22 -7.71 18.51
C ARG A 372 -25.62 -6.45 17.89
N LEU A 373 -24.68 -6.60 16.95
CA LEU A 373 -24.04 -5.47 16.29
C LEU A 373 -25.03 -4.67 15.43
N ILE A 374 -25.93 -5.34 14.72
CA ILE A 374 -26.98 -4.69 13.92
C ILE A 374 -27.93 -3.88 14.82
N GLU A 375 -28.33 -4.43 15.97
CA GLU A 375 -29.18 -3.70 16.92
C GLU A 375 -28.48 -2.46 17.48
N LEU A 376 -27.17 -2.54 17.76
CA LEU A 376 -26.37 -1.42 18.26
C LEU A 376 -26.28 -0.24 17.29
N GLU A 377 -26.28 -0.47 15.97
CA GLU A 377 -26.19 0.61 14.97
C GLU A 377 -27.31 1.64 15.08
N THR A 378 -28.49 1.19 15.50
CA THR A 378 -29.71 2.01 15.64
C THR A 378 -29.89 2.60 17.03
N ARG A 379 -29.12 2.13 18.02
CA ARG A 379 -29.16 2.68 19.38
C ARG A 379 -28.54 4.07 19.42
N SER A 380 -29.05 4.89 20.34
CA SER A 380 -28.54 6.23 20.54
C SER A 380 -27.10 6.19 21.05
N ILE A 381 -26.29 7.18 20.66
CA ILE A 381 -24.90 7.28 21.09
C ILE A 381 -24.82 7.40 22.61
N GLY A 382 -25.74 8.11 23.27
CA GLY A 382 -25.76 8.26 24.74
C GLY A 382 -26.07 6.97 25.50
N ASP A 383 -26.80 6.03 24.90
CA ASP A 383 -27.03 4.71 25.50
C ASP A 383 -25.75 3.85 25.51
N ILE A 384 -24.83 4.13 24.59
CA ILE A 384 -23.61 3.35 24.38
C ILE A 384 -22.39 4.04 25.00
N PHE A 385 -22.31 5.36 24.92
CA PHE A 385 -21.16 6.18 25.29
C PHE A 385 -21.54 7.28 26.27
N LYS A 386 -20.58 7.70 27.10
CA LYS A 386 -20.71 8.83 28.02
C LYS A 386 -19.95 10.05 27.49
N GLN A 387 -20.25 11.22 28.06
CA GLN A 387 -19.51 12.46 27.79
C GLN A 387 -18.00 12.24 28.00
N TYR A 388 -17.19 12.61 27.01
CA TYR A 388 -15.74 12.45 27.00
C TYR A 388 -15.22 11.01 26.98
N ASP A 389 -16.04 10.02 26.66
CA ASP A 389 -15.56 8.66 26.39
C ASP A 389 -14.49 8.69 25.28
N SER A 390 -13.42 7.92 25.51
CA SER A 390 -12.37 7.69 24.53
C SER A 390 -12.69 6.41 23.76
N ILE A 391 -12.85 6.53 22.45
CA ILE A 391 -13.16 5.41 21.57
C ILE A 391 -11.93 5.07 20.75
N LEU A 392 -11.60 3.79 20.68
CA LEU A 392 -10.60 3.29 19.75
C LEU A 392 -11.31 2.70 18.54
N ILE A 393 -10.99 3.26 17.37
CA ILE A 393 -11.38 2.71 16.08
C ILE A 393 -10.13 2.18 15.41
N LYS A 394 -10.24 0.96 14.90
CA LYS A 394 -9.24 0.35 14.04
C LYS A 394 -9.88 0.08 12.69
N ASP A 395 -9.19 0.39 11.62
CA ASP A 395 -9.59 -0.05 10.29
C ASP A 395 -8.85 -1.35 9.96
N GLU A 396 -9.60 -2.39 9.61
CA GLU A 396 -9.03 -3.73 9.40
C GLU A 396 -8.34 -3.87 8.02
N SER A 397 -8.66 -3.02 7.03
CA SER A 397 -8.01 -3.07 5.71
C SER A 397 -6.73 -2.24 5.69
N THR A 398 -6.83 -0.97 6.08
CA THR A 398 -5.77 0.05 6.08
C THR A 398 -4.96 0.08 7.36
N GLY A 399 -5.35 -0.67 8.39
CA GLY A 399 -4.68 -0.72 9.68
C GLY A 399 -4.81 0.55 10.52
N LEU A 400 -5.48 1.60 10.00
CA LEU A 400 -5.63 2.92 10.62
C LEU A 400 -6.11 2.79 12.06
N LYS A 401 -5.49 3.53 12.99
CA LYS A 401 -5.89 3.55 14.40
C LYS A 401 -6.24 4.96 14.82
N LEU A 402 -7.48 5.17 15.24
CA LEU A 402 -7.98 6.46 15.67
C LEU A 402 -8.41 6.41 17.12
N LYS A 403 -7.91 7.34 17.92
CA LYS A 403 -8.48 7.66 19.22
C LYS A 403 -9.45 8.80 19.05
N ILE A 404 -10.73 8.56 19.32
CA ILE A 404 -11.79 9.58 19.22
C ILE A 404 -12.18 10.02 20.63
N LYS A 405 -12.33 11.33 20.85
CA LYS A 405 -13.00 11.88 22.03
C LYS A 405 -14.41 12.28 21.66
N LEU A 406 -15.41 11.71 22.31
CA LEU A 406 -16.79 12.19 22.12
C LEU A 406 -17.08 13.41 22.99
N GLN A 407 -17.77 14.38 22.41
CA GLN A 407 -18.35 15.51 23.11
C GLN A 407 -19.82 15.57 22.72
N PHE A 408 -20.72 15.48 23.69
CA PHE A 408 -22.15 15.66 23.45
C PHE A 408 -22.48 17.15 23.45
N LYS A 409 -23.41 17.51 22.57
CA LYS A 409 -23.95 18.86 22.43
C LYS A 409 -24.89 19.23 23.57
#